data_AF-A0AAP0G4E4-F1
#
_entry.id   AF-A0AAP0G4E4-F1
#
_cell.length_a   1.000
_cell.length_b   1.000
_cell.length_c   1.000
_cell.angle_alpha   90.00
_cell.angle_beta   90.00
_cell.angle_gamma   90.00
#
_symmetry.space_group_name_H-M   'P 1'
#
loop_
_entity.id
_entity.type
_entity.pdbx_description
1 polymer ?
#
loop_
_entity_poly.entity_id
_entity_poly.type
_entity_poly.pdbx_seq_one_letter_code
_entity_poly.pdbx_strand_id
1 'polypeptide(L)'
;MLLAPITTIFLAAEKQWTLIDWKPRRPDMLADSFGLGKIVQDGLTFRQNFSIRSYEIGADRTASKETLLNHLQETALNHVRVAGLMDDGFGATPEMSKRNLIWVVAKMHVFVEKYPTW
;
A
#
# COMPACT_ATOMS: atom_id res chain seq x y z
N MET A 1 19.61 -50.63 -8.22
CA MET A 1 18.70 -50.57 -7.06
C MET A 1 18.80 -49.21 -6.33
N LEU A 2 18.44 -48.09 -6.98
CA LEU A 2 18.50 -46.73 -6.38
C LEU A 2 17.29 -45.83 -6.72
N LEU A 3 16.21 -46.37 -7.32
CA LEU A 3 15.02 -45.59 -7.69
C LEU A 3 13.99 -45.46 -6.55
N ALA A 4 13.93 -46.43 -5.63
CA ALA A 4 13.03 -46.40 -4.48
C ALA A 4 13.30 -45.27 -3.44
N PRO A 5 14.55 -44.87 -3.13
CA PRO A 5 14.78 -43.79 -2.18
C PRO A 5 14.37 -42.42 -2.71
N ILE A 6 14.49 -42.17 -4.02
CA ILE A 6 14.19 -40.85 -4.61
C ILE A 6 12.68 -40.55 -4.59
N THR A 7 11.84 -41.54 -4.89
CA THR A 7 10.37 -41.38 -4.84
C THR A 7 9.86 -41.15 -3.42
N THR A 8 10.49 -41.79 -2.43
CA THR A 8 10.13 -41.64 -1.02
C THR A 8 10.47 -40.24 -0.49
N ILE A 9 11.62 -39.68 -0.89
CA ILE A 9 12.02 -38.31 -0.52
C ILE A 9 11.06 -37.28 -1.16
N PHE A 10 10.67 -37.48 -2.43
CA PHE A 10 9.76 -36.57 -3.12
C PHE A 10 8.34 -36.58 -2.51
N LEU A 11 7.80 -37.78 -2.20
CA LEU A 11 6.52 -37.93 -1.52
C LEU A 11 6.54 -37.37 -0.09
N ALA A 12 7.64 -37.54 0.64
CA ALA A 12 7.80 -36.93 1.96
C ALA A 12 7.88 -35.39 1.88
N ALA A 13 8.52 -34.86 0.84
CA ALA A 13 8.58 -33.42 0.59
C ALA A 13 7.20 -32.84 0.22
N GLU A 14 6.44 -33.45 -0.69
CA GLU A 14 5.06 -33.03 -1.01
C GLU A 14 4.13 -33.09 0.21
N LYS A 15 4.28 -34.12 1.05
CA LYS A 15 3.50 -34.24 2.29
C LYS A 15 3.89 -33.18 3.31
N GLN A 16 5.16 -32.77 3.35
CA GLN A 16 5.62 -31.64 4.16
C GLN A 16 5.06 -30.31 3.63
N TRP A 17 5.06 -30.08 2.31
CA TRP A 17 4.49 -28.87 1.69
C TRP A 17 2.98 -28.72 1.97
N THR A 18 2.24 -29.83 1.99
CA THR A 18 0.80 -29.83 2.30
C THR A 18 0.49 -29.73 3.80
N LEU A 19 1.48 -29.95 4.67
CA LEU A 19 1.40 -29.78 6.13
C LEU A 19 2.01 -28.47 6.63
N ILE A 20 2.61 -27.65 5.75
CA ILE A 20 2.82 -26.24 6.04
C ILE A 20 1.41 -25.66 6.10
N ASP A 21 0.89 -25.51 7.32
CA ASP A 21 -0.28 -24.70 7.62
C ASP A 21 -0.05 -23.32 7.02
N TRP A 22 -0.43 -23.17 5.75
CA TRP A 22 -0.64 -21.88 5.13
C TRP A 22 -1.90 -21.31 5.77
N LYS A 23 -1.77 -20.92 7.04
CA LYS A 23 -2.62 -19.88 7.59
C LYS A 23 -2.41 -18.69 6.66
N PRO A 24 -3.47 -18.17 6.00
CA PRO A 24 -3.36 -16.90 5.31
C PRO A 24 -2.79 -15.95 6.35
N ARG A 25 -1.54 -15.50 6.15
CA ARG A 25 -1.01 -14.43 6.98
C ARG A 25 -2.02 -13.33 6.84
N ARG A 26 -2.60 -12.98 7.99
CA ARG A 26 -3.63 -11.96 8.14
C ARG A 26 -3.35 -10.81 7.15
N PRO A 27 -4.29 -10.45 6.23
CA PRO A 27 -4.02 -9.48 5.16
C PRO A 27 -3.40 -8.16 5.68
N ASP A 28 -3.72 -7.84 6.94
CA ASP A 28 -3.19 -6.77 7.77
C ASP A 28 -1.66 -6.79 7.99
N MET A 29 -0.98 -7.94 7.89
CA MET A 29 0.50 -8.02 8.02
C MET A 29 1.26 -7.70 6.72
N LEU A 30 0.68 -7.97 5.55
CA LEU A 30 1.36 -7.73 4.27
C LEU A 30 1.29 -6.27 3.83
N ALA A 31 0.21 -5.57 4.17
CA ALA A 31 0.04 -4.15 3.86
C ALA A 31 1.06 -3.25 4.60
N ASP A 32 1.39 -3.61 5.85
CA ASP A 32 2.29 -2.81 6.70
C ASP A 32 3.78 -3.04 6.37
N SER A 33 4.15 -4.20 5.80
CA SER A 33 5.56 -4.57 5.55
C SER A 33 6.25 -3.70 4.49
N PHE A 34 5.49 -3.05 3.62
CA PHE A 34 6.01 -2.13 2.58
C PHE A 34 5.72 -0.66 2.88
N GLY A 35 5.17 -0.33 4.06
CA GLY A 35 4.75 1.03 4.38
C GLY A 35 3.57 1.55 3.53
N LEU A 36 2.82 0.64 2.89
CA LEU A 36 1.67 0.95 2.04
C LEU A 36 0.41 1.30 2.85
N GLY A 37 0.53 1.48 4.17
CA GLY A 37 -0.60 1.78 5.05
C GLY A 37 -1.58 0.63 5.22
N LYS A 38 -2.67 0.89 5.94
CA LYS A 38 -3.74 -0.11 6.16
C LYS A 38 -5.10 0.56 6.27
N ILE A 39 -6.13 -0.18 5.87
CA ILE A 39 -7.51 0.21 6.15
C ILE A 39 -7.82 -0.12 7.63
N VAL A 40 -8.35 0.86 8.34
CA VAL A 40 -8.74 0.82 9.76
C VAL A 40 -10.20 1.25 9.90
N GLN A 41 -10.75 1.20 11.12
CA GLN A 41 -12.12 1.64 11.44
C GLN A 41 -13.17 1.00 10.50
N ASP A 42 -13.27 -0.33 10.59
CA ASP A 42 -14.28 -1.13 9.87
C ASP A 42 -14.31 -0.95 8.35
N GLY A 43 -13.19 -0.57 7.74
CA GLY A 43 -13.09 -0.45 6.28
C GLY A 43 -13.17 0.98 5.76
N LEU A 44 -13.45 1.97 6.61
CA LEU A 44 -13.79 3.33 6.17
C LEU A 44 -12.61 4.29 6.10
N THR A 45 -11.52 4.01 6.81
CA THR A 45 -10.39 4.93 6.93
C THR A 45 -9.10 4.25 6.50
N PHE A 46 -8.36 4.86 5.58
CA PHE A 46 -7.01 4.43 5.25
C PHE A 46 -5.98 5.24 6.03
N ARG A 47 -4.98 4.56 6.62
CA ARG A 47 -3.92 5.18 7.41
C ARG A 47 -2.55 4.77 6.89
N GLN A 48 -1.70 5.75 6.61
CA GLN A 48 -0.32 5.59 6.21
C GLN A 48 0.58 6.52 7.04
N ASN A 49 1.79 6.06 7.36
CA ASN A 49 2.79 6.85 8.08
C ASN A 49 3.88 7.30 7.11
N PHE A 50 4.33 8.54 7.27
CA PHE A 50 5.46 9.09 6.52
C PHE A 50 6.49 9.65 7.49
N SER A 51 7.75 9.26 7.29
CA SER A 51 8.88 9.94 7.91
C SER A 51 9.27 11.10 7.02
N ILE A 52 9.30 12.31 7.57
CA ILE A 52 9.81 13.49 6.87
C ILE A 52 11.28 13.27 6.56
N ARG A 53 11.71 13.62 5.35
CA ARG A 53 13.09 13.43 4.88
C ARG A 53 13.85 14.75 4.88
N SER A 54 15.17 14.68 4.95
CA SER A 54 16.04 15.87 5.01
C SER A 54 15.91 16.80 3.80
N TYR A 55 15.50 16.29 2.64
CA TYR A 55 15.27 17.09 1.43
C TYR A 55 13.83 17.59 1.28
N GLU A 56 12.94 17.22 2.20
CA GLU A 56 11.52 17.61 2.20
C GLU A 56 11.26 18.84 3.09
N ILE A 57 12.31 19.33 3.75
CA ILE A 57 12.27 20.48 4.65
C ILE A 57 12.89 21.73 4.01
N GLY A 58 12.37 22.90 4.37
CA GLY A 58 12.89 24.19 3.97
C GLY A 58 14.07 24.66 4.82
N ALA A 59 14.59 25.86 4.51
CA ALA A 59 15.64 26.51 5.29
C ALA A 59 15.21 26.81 6.75
N ASP A 60 13.91 26.87 7.01
CA ASP A 60 13.28 27.01 8.33
C ASP A 60 13.19 25.69 9.11
N ARG A 61 13.71 24.59 8.54
CA ARG A 61 13.71 23.23 9.11
C ARG A 61 12.33 22.60 9.29
N THR A 62 11.32 23.09 8.59
CA THR A 62 9.99 22.49 8.58
C THR A 62 9.66 21.92 7.20
N ALA A 63 8.82 20.90 7.15
CA ALA A 63 8.37 20.31 5.91
C ALA A 63 7.67 21.36 5.05
N SER A 64 7.96 21.39 3.75
CA SER A 64 7.32 22.32 2.85
C SER A 64 5.82 21.99 2.66
N LYS A 65 5.03 22.98 2.22
CA LYS A 65 3.65 22.72 1.77
C LYS A 65 3.61 21.67 0.65
N GLU A 66 4.55 21.73 -0.28
CA GLU A 66 4.67 20.76 -1.38
C GLU A 66 4.86 19.34 -0.83
N THR A 67 5.73 19.16 0.15
CA THR A 67 5.93 17.89 0.86
C THR A 67 4.60 17.35 1.41
N LEU A 68 3.81 18.19 2.09
CA LEU A 68 2.52 17.75 2.62
C LEU A 68 1.56 17.33 1.50
N LEU A 69 1.51 18.08 0.40
CA LEU A 69 0.65 17.75 -0.74
C LEU A 69 1.08 16.45 -1.44
N ASN A 70 2.38 16.19 -1.56
CA ASN A 70 2.91 14.94 -2.10
C ASN A 70 2.49 13.75 -1.24
N HIS A 71 2.60 13.87 0.09
CA HIS A 71 2.13 12.84 1.01
C HIS A 71 0.62 12.59 0.90
N LEU A 72 -0.19 13.65 0.75
CA LEU A 72 -1.63 13.52 0.54
C LEU A 72 -1.97 12.83 -0.79
N GLN A 73 -1.26 13.15 -1.87
CA GLN A 73 -1.44 12.49 -3.16
C GLN A 73 -1.08 11.00 -3.10
N GLU A 74 0.07 10.67 -2.51
CA GLU A 74 0.52 9.29 -2.32
C GLU A 74 -0.47 8.49 -1.46
N THR A 75 -0.97 9.10 -0.37
CA THR A 75 -1.99 8.49 0.50
C THR A 75 -3.29 8.22 -0.26
N ALA A 76 -3.75 9.17 -1.08
CA ALA A 76 -4.98 9.02 -1.86
C ALA A 76 -4.86 7.87 -2.87
N LEU A 77 -3.74 7.74 -3.58
CA LEU A 77 -3.52 6.66 -4.53
C LEU A 77 -3.37 5.30 -3.84
N ASN A 78 -2.64 5.24 -2.72
CA ASN A 78 -2.51 4.00 -1.95
C ASN A 78 -3.85 3.56 -1.35
N HIS A 79 -4.70 4.48 -0.91
CA HIS A 79 -6.05 4.17 -0.47
C HIS A 79 -6.86 3.50 -1.59
N VAL A 80 -6.92 4.10 -2.78
CA VAL A 80 -7.71 3.56 -3.91
C VAL A 80 -7.15 2.22 -4.36
N ARG A 81 -5.82 2.05 -4.35
CA ARG A 81 -5.15 0.76 -4.62
C ARG A 81 -5.54 -0.31 -3.62
N VAL A 82 -5.40 -0.05 -2.32
CA VAL A 82 -5.69 -1.03 -1.26
C VAL A 82 -7.18 -1.35 -1.17
N ALA A 83 -8.06 -0.40 -1.50
CA ALA A 83 -9.50 -0.62 -1.63
C ALA A 83 -9.90 -1.46 -2.85
N GLY A 84 -8.97 -1.78 -3.76
CA GLY A 84 -9.25 -2.58 -4.96
C GLY A 84 -10.04 -1.84 -6.03
N LEU A 85 -10.05 -0.51 -5.98
CA LEU A 85 -10.80 0.33 -6.93
C LEU A 85 -9.96 0.77 -8.12
N MET A 86 -8.64 0.62 -8.04
CA MET A 86 -7.70 1.12 -9.05
C MET A 86 -7.47 0.10 -10.17
N ASP A 87 -7.72 0.52 -11.41
CA ASP A 87 -7.44 -0.23 -12.64
C ASP A 87 -6.12 0.22 -13.30
N ASP A 88 -5.79 1.50 -13.15
CA ASP A 88 -4.59 2.13 -13.71
C ASP A 88 -3.55 2.47 -12.62
N GLY A 89 -2.59 3.36 -12.93
CA GLY A 89 -1.62 3.87 -11.96
C GLY A 89 -2.04 5.16 -11.24
N PHE A 90 -3.19 5.75 -11.60
CA PHE A 90 -3.58 7.13 -11.25
C PHE A 90 -5.00 7.25 -10.67
N GLY A 91 -5.60 6.14 -10.23
CA GLY A 91 -6.86 6.13 -9.48
C GLY A 91 -8.12 5.96 -10.34
N ALA A 92 -8.00 5.67 -11.64
CA ALA A 92 -9.15 5.34 -12.47
C ALA A 92 -9.69 3.96 -12.10
N THR A 93 -11.02 3.84 -12.05
CA THR A 93 -11.69 2.55 -11.86
C THR A 93 -11.84 1.80 -13.19
N PRO A 94 -12.05 0.48 -13.18
CA PRO A 94 -12.17 -0.29 -14.43
C PRO A 94 -13.30 0.23 -15.35
N GLU A 95 -14.40 0.71 -14.76
CA GLU A 95 -15.51 1.29 -15.52
C GLU A 95 -15.21 2.68 -16.06
N MET A 96 -14.34 3.45 -15.40
CA MET A 96 -13.87 4.74 -15.92
C MET A 96 -12.93 4.55 -17.10
N SER A 97 -11.97 3.60 -16.99
CA SER A 97 -11.04 3.27 -18.08
C SER A 97 -11.78 2.90 -19.37
N LYS A 98 -12.80 2.04 -19.27
CA LYS A 98 -13.64 1.64 -20.42
C LYS A 98 -14.37 2.80 -21.11
N ARG A 99 -14.60 3.89 -20.38
CA ARG A 99 -15.39 5.05 -20.83
C ARG A 99 -14.54 6.29 -21.10
N ASN A 100 -13.21 6.17 -21.05
CA ASN A 100 -12.26 7.28 -21.17
C ASN A 100 -12.54 8.42 -20.17
N LEU A 101 -12.87 8.05 -18.92
CA LEU A 101 -13.14 9.01 -17.85
C LEU A 101 -11.93 9.18 -16.94
N ILE A 102 -11.73 10.40 -16.44
CA ILE A 102 -10.68 10.72 -15.47
C ILE A 102 -11.27 11.43 -14.25
N TRP A 103 -10.57 11.34 -13.13
CA TRP A 103 -10.82 12.21 -11.99
C TRP A 103 -10.20 13.59 -12.23
N VAL A 104 -10.93 14.64 -11.86
CA VAL A 104 -10.43 16.02 -11.88
C VAL A 104 -10.65 16.64 -10.51
N VAL A 105 -9.57 17.11 -9.90
CA VAL A 105 -9.64 17.85 -8.63
C VAL A 105 -10.16 19.25 -8.92
N ALA A 106 -11.43 19.51 -8.58
CA ALA A 106 -12.04 20.82 -8.82
C ALA A 106 -11.68 21.87 -7.74
N LYS A 107 -11.43 21.43 -6.50
CA LYS A 107 -11.13 22.31 -5.37
C LYS A 107 -10.32 21.56 -4.32
N MET A 108 -9.32 22.24 -3.75
CA MET A 108 -8.57 21.76 -2.60
C MET A 108 -8.39 22.90 -1.60
N HIS A 109 -8.66 22.61 -0.32
CA HIS A 109 -8.41 23.53 0.78
C HIS A 109 -7.58 22.81 1.83
N VAL A 110 -6.44 23.40 2.21
CA VAL A 110 -5.51 22.81 3.17
C VAL A 110 -5.27 23.82 4.27
N PHE A 111 -5.59 23.42 5.50
CA PHE A 111 -5.27 24.15 6.72
C PHE A 111 -4.16 23.41 7.45
N VAL A 112 -3.07 24.11 7.77
CA VAL A 112 -1.93 23.55 8.48
C VAL A 112 -1.75 24.32 9.78
N GLU A 113 -1.96 23.66 10.91
CA GLU A 113 -1.73 24.26 12.23
C GLU A 113 -0.24 24.36 12.54
N LYS A 114 0.51 23.29 12.26
CA LYS A 114 1.96 23.22 12.45
C LYS A 114 2.60 22.30 11.42
N TYR A 115 3.68 22.76 10.79
CA TYR A 115 4.46 21.93 9.88
C TYR A 115 5.36 20.96 10.65
N PRO A 116 5.46 19.68 10.20
CA PRO A 116 6.34 18.70 10.83
C PRO A 116 7.81 18.98 10.52
N THR A 117 8.71 18.40 11.30
CA THR A 117 10.17 18.50 11.12
C THR A 117 10.76 17.14 10.75
N TRP A 118 12.02 17.13 10.31
CA TRP A 118 12.82 15.90 10.17
C TRP A 118 13.00 15.19 11.52
#